data_AF-A0AAP9EPM0-F1
#
_entry.id   AF-A0AAP9EPM0-F1
#
_cell.length_a   1.000
_cell.length_b   1.000
_cell.length_c   1.000
_cell.angle_alpha   90.00
_cell.angle_beta   90.00
_cell.angle_gamma   90.00
#
_symmetry.space_group_name_H-M   'P 1'
#
loop_
_entity.id
_entity.type
_entity.pdbx_description
1 polymer ?
#
loop_
_entity_poly.entity_id
_entity_poly.type
_entity_poly.pdbx_seq_one_letter_code
_entity_poly.pdbx_strand_id
1 'polypeptide(L)'
;MDIQPSRNITDRLLNTRSGESAPLSTGALIRTGIWSVCYFVFYFAQQVAELLAPLLLILGLGWYILPHIVSAITTSAASADPQAKDIMNHVAGTLPTHLQIGSHLLTPGSLMFDGFLLMGLAAIGATLSALAARNM
;
A
#
# COMPACT_ATOMS: atom_id res chain seq x y z
N MET A 1 34.01 -41.88 47.84
CA MET A 1 33.98 -41.75 46.36
C MET A 1 33.65 -40.30 46.07
N ASP A 2 34.69 -39.49 45.88
CA ASP A 2 34.53 -38.07 45.58
C ASP A 2 34.18 -37.93 44.09
N ILE A 3 32.93 -37.53 43.82
CA ILE A 3 32.43 -37.30 42.47
C ILE A 3 32.96 -35.92 42.06
N GLN A 4 34.08 -35.88 41.33
CA GLN A 4 34.51 -34.65 40.67
C GLN A 4 33.50 -34.29 39.55
N PRO A 5 32.93 -33.08 39.56
CA PRO A 5 32.04 -32.65 38.49
C PRO A 5 32.83 -32.58 37.17
N SER A 6 32.18 -33.00 36.08
CA SER A 6 32.80 -33.04 34.76
C SER A 6 33.19 -31.63 34.29
N ARG A 7 34.49 -31.43 33.97
CA ARG A 7 35.06 -30.14 33.52
C ARG A 7 34.25 -29.49 32.40
N ASN A 8 33.65 -30.31 31.54
CA ASN A 8 32.82 -29.89 30.41
C ASN A 8 31.59 -29.06 30.81
N ILE A 9 30.99 -29.30 31.99
CA ILE A 9 29.83 -28.52 32.47
C ILE A 9 30.30 -27.14 32.94
N THR A 10 31.43 -27.09 33.63
CA THR A 10 32.03 -25.85 34.13
C THR A 10 32.46 -24.93 32.98
N ASP A 11 33.06 -25.48 31.92
CA ASP A 11 33.45 -24.71 30.72
C ASP A 11 32.24 -24.17 29.97
N ARG A 12 31.13 -24.92 29.89
CA ARG A 12 29.87 -24.43 29.27
C ARG A 12 29.26 -23.28 30.06
N LEU A 13 29.24 -23.37 31.39
CA LEU A 13 28.68 -22.34 32.25
C LEU A 13 29.53 -21.06 32.27
N LEU A 14 30.85 -21.20 32.17
CA LEU A 14 31.77 -20.06 32.03
C LEU A 14 31.64 -19.41 30.65
N ASN A 15 31.56 -20.20 29.57
CA ASN A 15 31.39 -19.69 28.20
C ASN A 15 30.04 -18.99 27.96
N THR A 16 29.01 -19.31 28.76
CA THR A 16 27.70 -18.64 28.69
C THR A 16 27.73 -17.29 29.43
N ARG A 17 28.66 -17.10 30.38
CA ARG A 17 28.77 -15.87 31.18
C ARG A 17 29.78 -14.87 30.61
N SER A 18 30.71 -15.33 29.78
CA SER A 18 31.54 -14.50 28.89
C SER A 18 30.79 -14.13 27.60
N GLY A 19 29.51 -13.80 27.72
CA GLY A 19 28.82 -12.91 26.77
C GLY A 19 29.35 -11.49 26.98
N GLU A 20 30.66 -11.35 26.76
CA GLU A 20 31.36 -10.09 26.71
C GLU A 20 30.58 -9.21 25.74
N SER A 21 30.14 -8.06 26.25
CA SER A 21 29.49 -7.03 25.45
C SER A 21 30.51 -6.57 24.42
N ALA A 22 30.59 -7.27 23.28
CA ALA A 22 31.38 -6.83 22.15
C ALA A 22 30.90 -5.40 21.85
N PRO A 23 31.77 -4.39 21.91
CA PRO A 23 31.35 -3.03 21.62
C PRO A 23 30.75 -3.08 20.23
N LEU A 24 29.46 -2.75 20.11
CA LEU A 24 28.78 -2.64 18.83
C LEU A 24 29.66 -1.73 17.98
N SER A 25 30.35 -2.32 17.00
CA SER A 25 31.25 -1.58 16.13
C SER A 25 30.45 -0.41 15.57
N THR A 26 30.98 0.82 15.67
CA THR A 26 30.31 2.02 15.14
C THR A 26 29.89 1.82 13.68
N GLY A 27 30.67 1.04 12.92
CA GLY A 27 30.32 0.65 11.55
C GLY A 27 29.09 -0.27 11.44
N ALA A 28 28.90 -1.19 12.38
CA ALA A 28 27.70 -2.02 12.47
C ALA A 28 26.45 -1.19 12.79
N LEU A 29 26.56 -0.24 13.73
CA LEU A 29 25.47 0.69 14.06
C LEU A 29 25.06 1.56 12.87
N ILE A 30 26.03 2.12 12.14
CA ILE A 30 25.76 2.92 10.94
C ILE A 30 25.08 2.06 9.86
N ARG A 31 25.57 0.84 9.62
CA ARG A 31 24.99 -0.08 8.64
C ARG A 31 23.54 -0.42 8.98
N THR A 32 23.26 -0.78 10.23
CA THR A 32 21.91 -1.07 10.71
C THR A 32 21.01 0.16 10.61
N GLY A 33 21.53 1.36 10.92
CA GLY A 33 20.80 2.62 10.75
C GLY A 33 20.39 2.89 9.31
N ILE A 34 21.31 2.72 8.36
CA ILE A 34 21.02 2.88 6.92
C ILE A 34 19.93 1.90 6.47
N TRP A 35 20.07 0.62 6.81
CA TRP A 35 19.07 -0.37 6.45
C TRP A 35 17.72 -0.10 7.11
N SER A 36 17.69 0.37 8.36
CA SER A 36 16.47 0.75 9.07
C SER A 36 15.72 1.88 8.38
N VAL A 37 16.42 2.92 7.94
CA VAL A 37 15.82 4.01 7.16
C VAL A 37 15.26 3.50 5.83
N CYS A 38 16.02 2.68 5.10
CA CYS A 38 15.55 2.08 3.85
C CYS A 38 14.29 1.24 4.05
N TYR A 39 14.31 0.36 5.05
CA TYR A 39 13.15 -0.46 5.42
C TYR A 39 11.93 0.40 5.73
N PHE A 40 12.12 1.43 6.57
CA PHE A 40 11.03 2.33 6.96
C PHE A 40 10.41 3.01 5.74
N VAL A 41 11.22 3.58 4.85
CA VAL A 41 10.73 4.28 3.65
C VAL A 41 9.95 3.35 2.73
N PHE A 42 10.47 2.16 2.43
CA PHE A 42 9.77 1.20 1.56
C PHE A 42 8.50 0.65 2.19
N TYR A 43 8.55 0.33 3.48
CA TYR A 43 7.38 -0.17 4.21
C TYR A 43 6.30 0.91 4.35
N PHE A 44 6.69 2.15 4.62
CA PHE A 44 5.77 3.28 4.67
C PHE A 44 5.11 3.55 3.31
N ALA A 45 5.90 3.60 2.23
CA ALA A 45 5.37 3.78 0.88
C ALA A 45 4.40 2.65 0.50
N GLN A 46 4.71 1.40 0.87
CA GLN A 46 3.80 0.27 0.71
C GLN A 46 2.49 0.49 1.47
N GLN A 47 2.54 0.90 2.74
CA GLN A 47 1.32 1.13 3.54
C GLN A 47 0.44 2.25 2.96
N VAL A 48 1.05 3.34 2.48
CA VAL A 48 0.32 4.41 1.79
C VAL A 48 -0.33 3.87 0.51
N ALA A 49 0.41 3.09 -0.27
CA ALA A 49 -0.10 2.51 -1.51
C ALA A 49 -1.20 1.47 -1.28
N GLU A 50 -1.08 0.60 -0.27
CA GLU A 50 -2.12 -0.37 0.10
C GLU A 50 -3.42 0.30 0.55
N LEU A 51 -3.34 1.50 1.13
CA LEU A 51 -4.52 2.28 1.50
C LEU A 51 -5.11 3.05 0.31
N LEU A 52 -4.28 3.73 -0.48
CA LEU A 52 -4.76 4.58 -1.59
C LEU A 52 -5.21 3.78 -2.81
N ALA A 53 -4.48 2.73 -3.20
CA ALA A 53 -4.80 1.94 -4.37
C ALA A 53 -6.27 1.46 -4.42
N PRO A 54 -6.82 0.80 -3.37
CA PRO A 54 -8.21 0.37 -3.39
C PRO A 54 -9.19 1.56 -3.45
N LEU A 55 -8.89 2.67 -2.77
CA LEU A 55 -9.74 3.87 -2.82
C LEU A 55 -9.80 4.46 -4.23
N LEU A 56 -8.66 4.58 -4.91
CA LEU A 56 -8.60 5.07 -6.29
C LEU A 56 -9.32 4.14 -7.26
N LEU A 57 -9.16 2.82 -7.10
CA LEU A 57 -9.85 1.84 -7.93
C LEU A 57 -11.36 1.87 -7.73
N ILE A 58 -11.84 1.92 -6.49
CA ILE A 58 -13.28 2.02 -6.18
C ILE A 58 -13.85 3.33 -6.73
N LEU A 59 -13.15 4.45 -6.55
CA LEU A 59 -13.60 5.74 -7.03
C LEU A 59 -13.63 5.80 -8.56
N GLY A 60 -12.57 5.33 -9.21
CA GLY A 60 -12.47 5.27 -10.67
C GLY A 60 -13.53 4.35 -11.28
N LEU A 61 -13.70 3.15 -10.73
CA LEU A 61 -14.71 2.19 -11.18
C LEU A 61 -16.13 2.71 -10.92
N GLY A 62 -16.39 3.26 -9.73
CA GLY A 62 -17.66 3.84 -9.36
C GLY A 62 -18.06 4.97 -10.30
N TRP A 63 -17.13 5.88 -10.60
CA TRP A 63 -17.35 6.98 -11.54
C TRP A 63 -17.54 6.47 -12.98
N TYR A 64 -16.77 5.46 -13.41
CA TYR A 64 -16.95 4.86 -14.74
C TYR A 64 -18.33 4.22 -14.93
N ILE A 65 -18.83 3.53 -13.89
CA ILE A 65 -20.11 2.82 -13.93
C ILE A 65 -21.31 3.79 -13.76
N LEU A 66 -21.14 4.88 -13.02
CA LEU A 66 -22.20 5.84 -12.70
C LEU A 66 -23.06 6.27 -13.91
N PRO A 67 -22.50 6.76 -15.04
CA PRO A 67 -23.29 7.17 -16.20
C PRO A 67 -24.05 6.00 -16.85
N HIS A 68 -23.49 4.78 -16.81
CA HIS A 68 -24.13 3.59 -17.35
C HIS A 68 -25.37 3.20 -16.53
N ILE A 69 -25.28 3.27 -15.19
CA ILE A 69 -26.43 3.03 -14.30
C ILE A 69 -27.51 4.08 -14.52
N VAL A 70 -27.14 5.37 -14.58
CA VAL A 70 -28.10 6.45 -14.81
C VAL A 70 -28.78 6.31 -16.18
N SER A 71 -28.05 5.95 -17.23
CA SER A 71 -28.62 5.72 -18.57
C SER A 71 -29.56 4.52 -18.61
N ALA A 72 -29.25 3.43 -17.90
CA ALA A 72 -30.11 2.25 -17.81
C ALA A 72 -31.44 2.57 -17.11
N ILE A 73 -31.38 3.29 -15.97
CA ILE A 73 -32.56 3.74 -15.24
C ILE A 73 -33.38 4.72 -16.09
N THR A 74 -32.72 5.63 -16.81
CA THR A 74 -33.39 6.61 -17.70
C THR A 74 -34.14 5.92 -18.82
N THR A 75 -33.56 4.86 -19.41
CA THR A 75 -34.24 4.08 -20.46
C THR A 75 -35.49 3.38 -19.92
N SER A 76 -35.45 2.84 -18.69
CA SER A 76 -36.59 2.18 -18.05
C SER A 76 -37.67 3.14 -17.52
N ALA A 77 -37.29 4.34 -17.06
CA ALA A 77 -38.24 5.36 -16.62
C ALA A 77 -38.90 6.12 -17.78
N ALA A 78 -38.18 6.28 -18.91
CA ALA A 78 -38.69 6.89 -20.13
C ALA A 78 -39.86 6.13 -20.77
N SER A 79 -40.02 4.83 -20.47
CA SER A 79 -41.20 4.06 -20.86
C SER A 79 -42.46 4.36 -20.04
N ALA A 80 -42.34 5.07 -18.90
CA ALA A 80 -43.44 5.31 -17.97
C ALA A 80 -43.99 6.75 -18.02
N ASP A 81 -43.17 7.77 -18.29
CA ASP A 81 -43.63 9.18 -18.36
C ASP A 81 -42.70 10.06 -19.25
N PRO A 82 -43.23 10.74 -20.28
CA PRO A 82 -42.46 11.65 -21.14
C PRO A 82 -41.84 12.84 -20.41
N GLN A 83 -42.45 13.30 -19.30
CA GLN A 83 -41.97 14.45 -18.54
C GLN A 83 -40.74 14.09 -17.67
N ALA A 84 -40.75 12.89 -17.08
CA ALA A 84 -39.59 12.32 -16.39
C ALA A 84 -38.37 12.13 -17.32
N LYS A 85 -38.59 11.82 -18.60
CA LYS A 85 -37.53 11.63 -19.60
C LYS A 85 -36.68 12.88 -19.82
N ASP A 86 -37.29 14.07 -19.91
CA ASP A 86 -36.56 15.32 -20.12
C ASP A 86 -35.73 15.71 -18.89
N ILE A 87 -36.29 15.54 -17.69
CA ILE A 87 -35.57 15.80 -16.44
C ILE A 87 -34.36 14.86 -16.30
N MET A 88 -34.54 13.57 -16.59
CA MET A 88 -33.47 12.58 -16.48
C MET A 88 -32.40 12.72 -17.57
N ASN A 89 -32.76 13.09 -18.80
CA ASN A 89 -31.80 13.42 -19.86
C ASN A 89 -30.95 14.65 -19.49
N HIS A 90 -31.55 15.65 -18.84
CA HIS A 90 -30.81 16.80 -18.35
C HIS A 90 -29.81 16.39 -17.26
N VAL A 91 -30.21 15.54 -16.32
CA VAL A 91 -29.33 15.02 -15.25
C VAL A 91 -28.19 14.16 -15.81
N ALA A 92 -28.49 13.24 -16.73
CA ALA A 92 -27.49 12.38 -17.37
C ALA A 92 -26.45 13.19 -18.18
N GLY A 93 -26.89 14.25 -18.85
CA GLY A 93 -26.02 15.15 -19.60
C GLY A 93 -25.12 16.05 -18.75
N THR A 94 -25.43 16.21 -17.45
CA THR A 94 -24.61 17.01 -16.52
C THR A 94 -23.53 16.21 -15.78
N LEU A 95 -23.49 14.88 -15.95
CA LEU A 95 -22.47 14.05 -15.31
C LEU A 95 -21.08 14.34 -15.92
N PRO A 96 -20.12 14.86 -15.13
CA PRO A 96 -18.81 15.20 -15.65
C PRO A 96 -18.03 13.94 -16.05
N THR A 97 -17.54 13.91 -17.29
CA THR A 97 -16.68 12.83 -17.82
C THR A 97 -15.21 13.00 -17.44
N HIS A 98 -14.84 14.22 -17.05
CA HIS A 98 -13.52 14.61 -16.58
C HIS A 98 -13.69 15.73 -15.56
N LEU A 99 -12.82 15.77 -14.55
CA LEU A 99 -12.71 16.90 -13.62
C LEU A 99 -11.34 17.53 -13.80
N GLN A 100 -11.31 18.84 -14.03
CA GLN A 100 -10.07 19.59 -14.08
C GLN A 100 -9.80 20.18 -12.68
N ILE A 101 -8.73 19.73 -12.03
CA ILE A 101 -8.26 20.28 -10.76
C ILE A 101 -6.92 20.94 -11.00
N GLY A 102 -6.91 22.27 -11.03
CA GLY A 102 -5.73 23.05 -11.45
C GLY A 102 -5.34 22.72 -12.89
N SER A 103 -4.12 22.24 -13.11
CA SER A 103 -3.62 21.80 -14.42
C SER A 103 -3.80 20.30 -14.68
N HIS A 104 -4.33 19.53 -13.72
CA HIS A 104 -4.49 18.08 -13.86
C HIS A 104 -5.91 17.71 -14.29
N LEU A 105 -5.99 16.88 -15.32
CA LEU A 105 -7.25 16.32 -15.81
C LEU A 105 -7.46 14.95 -15.17
N LEU A 106 -8.41 14.88 -14.25
CA LEU A 106 -8.83 13.63 -13.60
C LEU A 106 -9.92 12.97 -14.45
N THR A 107 -9.64 11.72 -14.82
CA THR A 107 -10.61 10.84 -15.47
C THR A 107 -10.82 9.58 -14.62
N PRO A 108 -11.94 8.87 -14.81
CA PRO A 108 -12.12 7.54 -14.21
C PRO A 108 -10.95 6.59 -14.55
N GLY A 109 -10.46 6.65 -15.80
CA GLY A 109 -9.35 5.83 -16.27
C GLY A 109 -8.02 6.15 -15.59
N SER A 110 -7.70 7.43 -15.38
CA SER A 110 -6.47 7.84 -14.70
C SER A 110 -6.48 7.41 -13.23
N LEU A 111 -7.62 7.51 -12.53
CA LEU A 111 -7.77 7.00 -11.16
C LEU A 111 -7.51 5.49 -11.08
N MET A 112 -8.07 4.73 -12.02
CA MET A 112 -7.84 3.28 -12.06
C MET A 112 -6.38 2.93 -12.36
N PHE A 113 -5.76 3.62 -13.32
CA PHE A 113 -4.35 3.43 -13.66
C PHE A 113 -3.43 3.72 -12.48
N ASP A 114 -3.65 4.85 -11.79
CA ASP A 114 -2.89 5.24 -10.61
C ASP A 114 -3.05 4.20 -9.49
N GLY A 115 -4.26 3.67 -9.30
CA GLY A 115 -4.53 2.58 -8.35
C GLY A 115 -3.72 1.31 -8.65
N PHE A 116 -3.68 0.86 -9.91
CA PHE A 116 -2.85 -0.28 -10.30
C PHE A 116 -1.35 0.01 -10.16
N LEU A 117 -0.91 1.22 -10.49
CA LEU A 117 0.48 1.63 -10.35
C LEU A 117 0.90 1.60 -8.88
N LEU A 118 0.08 2.14 -7.98
CA LEU A 118 0.30 2.05 -6.53
C LEU A 118 0.38 0.59 -6.06
N MET A 119 -0.46 -0.30 -6.58
CA MET A 119 -0.40 -1.73 -6.25
C MET A 119 0.92 -2.37 -6.68
N GLY A 120 1.43 -1.99 -7.86
CA GLY A 120 2.77 -2.38 -8.32
C GLY A 120 3.88 -1.82 -7.42
N LEU A 121 3.76 -0.55 -7.03
CA LEU A 121 4.71 0.10 -6.12
C LEU A 121 4.72 -0.58 -4.75
N ALA A 122 3.57 -0.98 -4.21
CA ALA A 122 3.44 -1.72 -2.96
C ALA A 122 4.16 -3.07 -3.04
N ALA A 123 4.00 -3.81 -4.14
CA ALA A 123 4.70 -5.08 -4.34
C ALA A 123 6.23 -4.94 -4.41
N ILE A 124 6.72 -3.89 -5.08
CA ILE A 124 8.15 -3.56 -5.12
C ILE A 124 8.64 -3.15 -3.72
N GLY A 125 7.87 -2.31 -3.01
CA GLY A 125 8.17 -1.88 -1.64
C GLY A 125 8.25 -3.05 -0.66
N ALA A 126 7.36 -4.04 -0.77
CA ALA A 126 7.41 -5.27 0.01
C ALA A 126 8.69 -6.07 -0.23
N THR A 127 9.13 -6.16 -1.49
CA THR A 127 10.35 -6.88 -1.85
C THR A 127 11.61 -6.17 -1.32
N LEU A 128 11.67 -4.85 -1.49
CA LEU A 128 12.81 -4.05 -1.05
C LEU A 128 12.90 -3.93 0.47
N SER A 129 11.76 -3.82 1.16
CA SER A 129 11.72 -3.83 2.63
C SER A 129 12.15 -5.19 3.18
N ALA A 130 11.70 -6.32 2.61
CA ALA A 130 12.18 -7.64 3.02
C ALA A 130 13.70 -7.81 2.83
N LEU A 131 14.25 -7.29 1.73
CA LEU A 131 15.70 -7.29 1.50
C LEU A 131 16.43 -6.41 2.52
N ALA A 132 15.87 -5.24 2.85
CA ALA A 132 16.45 -4.34 3.83
C ALA A 132 16.48 -4.95 5.23
N ALA A 133 15.38 -5.58 5.65
CA ALA A 133 15.28 -6.27 6.93
C ALA A 133 16.30 -7.41 7.07
N ARG A 134 16.64 -8.10 5.98
CA ARG A 134 17.65 -9.18 5.99
C ARG A 134 19.07 -8.68 6.22
N ASN A 135 19.38 -7.44 5.84
CA ASN A 135 20.73 -6.88 5.90
C ASN A 135 21.00 -6.02 7.15
N MET A 136 19.96 -5.75 7.94
CA MET A 136 20.06 -5.20 9.29
C MET A 136 20.74 -6.19 10.24
#